data_AF-A0A353YDW4-F1
#
_entry.id   AF-A0A353YDW4-F1
#
_cell.length_a   1.000
_cell.length_b   1.000
_cell.length_c   1.000
_cell.angle_alpha   90.00
_cell.angle_beta   90.00
_cell.angle_gamma   90.00
#
_symmetry.space_group_name_H-M   'P 1'
#
loop_
_entity.id
_entity.type
_entity.pdbx_description
1 polymer ?
#
loop_
_entity_poly.entity_id
_entity_poly.type
_entity_poly.pdbx_seq_one_letter_code
_entity_poly.pdbx_strand_id
1 'polypeptide(L)' 'MPQSVYKVIELVGTSTTSWEEAARNAVERAVETLRELRVAEVVEQDLVITDGKV' A
#
# COMPACT_ATOMS: atom_id res chain seq x y z
N MET A 1 12.58 18.69 -16.02
CA MET A 1 11.96 17.44 -16.50
C MET A 1 10.88 17.84 -17.48
N PRO A 2 10.90 17.41 -18.76
CA PRO A 2 9.76 17.61 -19.64
C PRO A 2 8.51 17.01 -18.97
N GLN A 3 7.35 17.61 -19.18
CA GLN A 3 6.09 17.30 -18.49
C GLN A 3 5.86 15.79 -18.41
N SER A 4 6.15 15.20 -17.24
CA SER A 4 6.06 13.77 -16.99
C SER A 4 4.69 13.45 -16.43
N VAL A 5 3.95 12.59 -17.11
CA VAL A 5 2.66 12.08 -16.66
C VAL A 5 2.92 10.80 -15.87
N TYR A 6 2.29 10.65 -14.72
CA TYR A 6 2.33 9.42 -13.93
C TYR A 6 0.94 9.03 -13.48
N LYS A 7 0.75 7.72 -13.30
CA LYS A 7 -0.49 7.16 -12.78
C LYS A 7 -0.40 7.11 -11.26
N VAL A 8 -1.41 7.68 -10.60
CA VAL A 8 -1.65 7.46 -9.17
C VAL A 8 -2.75 6.41 -9.06
N ILE A 9 -2.52 5.41 -8.21
CA ILE A 9 -3.51 4.41 -7.83
C ILE A 9 -3.49 4.26 -6.31
N GLU A 10 -4.59 3.80 -5.75
CA GLU A 10 -4.70 3.47 -4.34
C GLU A 10 -4.77 1.95 -4.18
N LEU A 11 -4.07 1.43 -3.17
CA LEU A 11 -3.99 0.01 -2.86
C LEU A 11 -4.17 -0.17 -1.35
N VAL A 12 -4.88 -1.21 -0.96
CA VAL A 12 -5.04 -1.60 0.43
C VAL A 12 -4.19 -2.84 0.69
N GLY A 13 -3.23 -2.71 1.59
CA GLY A 13 -2.44 -3.83 2.13
C GLY A 13 -2.93 -4.21 3.50
N THR A 14 -2.84 -5.49 3.84
CA THR A 14 -3.24 -6.01 5.15
C THR A 14 -2.13 -6.86 5.74
N SER A 15 -2.00 -6.84 7.07
CA SER A 15 -1.15 -7.76 7.82
C SER A 15 -1.74 -7.97 9.21
N THR A 16 -1.53 -9.15 9.77
CA THR A 16 -1.84 -9.47 11.18
C THR A 16 -0.71 -9.07 12.14
N THR A 17 0.41 -8.57 11.62
CA THR A 17 1.62 -8.31 12.41
C THR A 17 1.83 -6.82 12.67
N SER A 18 1.88 -6.00 11.60
CA SER A 18 2.11 -4.56 11.71
C SER A 18 1.69 -3.81 10.45
N TRP A 19 1.53 -2.49 10.57
CA TRP A 19 1.24 -1.62 9.43
C TRP A 19 2.38 -1.57 8.41
N GLU A 20 3.65 -1.64 8.85
CA GLU A 20 4.81 -1.67 7.96
C GLU A 20 4.83 -2.93 7.09
N GLU A 21 4.42 -4.07 7.67
CA GLU A 21 4.27 -5.31 6.91
C GLU A 21 3.11 -5.20 5.91
N ALA A 22 1.97 -4.62 6.33
CA ALA A 22 0.83 -4.40 5.44
C ALA A 22 1.20 -3.51 4.22
N ALA A 23 1.92 -2.41 4.46
CA ALA A 23 2.40 -1.53 3.40
C ALA A 23 3.40 -2.24 2.46
N ARG A 24 4.32 -3.04 3.02
CA ARG A 24 5.25 -3.86 2.23
C ARG A 24 4.51 -4.85 1.34
N ASN A 25 3.54 -5.57 1.89
CA ASN A 25 2.74 -6.56 1.16
C ASN A 25 2.01 -5.92 -0.04
N ALA A 26 1.44 -4.72 0.14
CA ALA A 26 0.81 -3.98 -0.94
C ALA A 26 1.78 -3.67 -2.09
N VAL A 27 2.98 -3.17 -1.76
CA VAL A 27 4.00 -2.80 -2.76
C VAL A 27 4.58 -4.03 -3.46
N GLU A 28 4.89 -5.10 -2.72
CA GLU A 28 5.40 -6.35 -3.29
C GLU A 28 4.39 -6.96 -4.26
N ARG A 29 3.11 -7.01 -3.87
CA ARG A 29 2.05 -7.51 -4.74
C ARG A 29 1.84 -6.65 -5.98
N ALA A 30 1.99 -5.34 -5.85
CA ALA A 30 1.85 -4.39 -6.95
C ALA A 30 2.97 -4.56 -7.99
N VAL A 31 4.22 -4.76 -7.55
CA VAL A 31 5.39 -4.82 -8.44
C VAL A 31 5.35 -6.02 -9.39
N GLU A 32 4.60 -7.06 -9.06
CA GLU A 32 4.40 -8.23 -9.93
C GLU A 32 3.72 -7.87 -11.27
N THR A 33 2.91 -6.81 -11.30
CA THR A 33 2.10 -6.46 -12.48
C THR A 33 2.25 -5.00 -12.92
N LEU A 34 2.59 -4.10 -12.00
CA LEU A 34 2.77 -2.69 -12.26
C LEU A 34 4.24 -2.36 -12.43
N ARG A 35 4.55 -1.57 -13.47
CA ARG A 35 5.91 -1.15 -13.80
C ARG A 35 6.15 0.26 -13.28
N GLU A 36 7.43 0.57 -13.03
CA GLU A 36 7.88 1.92 -12.65
C GLU A 36 7.23 2.48 -11.37
N LEU A 37 6.93 1.61 -10.41
CA LEU A 37 6.59 2.00 -9.04
C LEU A 37 7.81 2.72 -8.43
N ARG A 38 7.62 3.96 -8.01
CA ARG A 38 8.72 4.85 -7.57
C ARG A 38 8.51 5.38 -6.15
N VAL A 39 7.26 5.62 -5.78
CA VAL A 39 6.86 6.19 -4.50
C VAL A 39 5.56 5.52 -4.09
N ALA A 40 5.45 5.18 -2.81
CA ALA A 40 4.19 4.82 -2.16
C ALA A 40 4.04 5.73 -0.93
N GLU A 41 2.80 6.18 -0.69
CA GLU A 41 2.44 7.05 0.43
C GLU A 41 1.27 6.40 1.17
N VAL A 42 1.31 6.45 2.51
CA VAL A 42 0.20 6.00 3.34
C VAL A 42 -0.84 7.11 3.37
N VAL A 43 -2.01 6.85 2.78
CA VAL A 43 -3.13 7.80 2.76
C VAL A 43 -4.09 7.61 3.92
N GLU A 44 -4.27 6.37 4.37
CA GLU A 44 -5.16 5.99 5.47
C GLU A 44 -4.61 4.74 6.18
N GLN A 45 -4.92 4.61 7.47
CA GLN A 45 -4.64 3.43 8.27
C GLN A 45 -5.88 3.06 9.08
N ASP A 46 -6.37 1.85 8.89
CA ASP A 46 -7.51 1.29 9.60
C ASP A 46 -7.10 0.07 10.43
N LEU A 47 -7.99 -0.33 11.35
CA LEU A 47 -7.80 -1.45 12.26
C LEU A 47 -8.98 -2.40 12.14
N VAL A 48 -8.70 -3.68 11.96
CA VAL A 48 -9.71 -4.72 12.05
C VAL A 48 -10.03 -4.97 13.52
N ILE A 49 -11.30 -4.83 13.90
CA ILE A 49 -11.75 -5.09 15.27
C ILE A 49 -12.56 -6.38 15.28
N THR A 50 -12.08 -7.39 16.00
CA THR A 50 -12.77 -8.66 16.25
C THR A 50 -12.96 -8.87 17.75
N ASP A 51 -14.20 -9.09 18.18
CA ASP A 51 -14.56 -9.25 19.61
C ASP A 51 -14.03 -8.14 20.52
N GLY A 52 -14.02 -6.90 20.01
CA GLY A 52 -13.52 -5.72 20.72
C GLY A 52 -12.00 -5.64 20.83
N LYS A 53 -11.25 -6.43 20.05
CA LYS A 53 -9.79 -6.44 20.01
C LYS A 53 -9.28 -6.14 18.60
N VAL A 54 -8.12 -5.50 18.55
CA VAL A 54 -7.31 -5.26 17.36
C VAL A 54 -6.31 -6.41 17.22
#